data_AF-A0A7E6ELT1-F1
#
_entry.id   AF-A0A7E6ELT1-F1
#
_cell.length_a   1.000
_cell.length_b   1.000
_cell.length_c   1.000
_cell.angle_alpha   90.00
_cell.angle_beta   90.00
_cell.angle_gamma   90.00
#
_symmetry.space_group_name_H-M   'P 1'
#
loop_
_entity.id
_entity.type
_entity.pdbx_description
1 polymer ?
#
loop_
_entity_poly.entity_id
_entity_poly.type
_entity_poly.pdbx_seq_one_letter_code
_entity_poly.pdbx_strand_id
1 'polypeptide(L)'
;MSLFPFTRPAAMEVLLLALTTILAVTSGQKCDDAYYKRLGPGYSYDYIGTPPTEQFFSTRNLLDCTALAQRSQSQYFTYNKVSHACKNYSPKNIMTVVSTNNENEISFYRNSQWIKTYAISMGAGSKVYNSFMNIESPSTWNVYECNGTFCPNFFRHPILDFWTHLPIDEVKLVIYKNQTAMVSMIFDGRNSTLKSWFSYATLKSSPWNDLSSANPEFFTMEGM
;
A
#
# COMPACT_ATOMS: atom_id res chain seq x y z
N MET A 1 -2.49 11.62 -36.79
CA MET A 1 -1.58 12.57 -36.10
C MET A 1 -2.43 13.46 -35.20
N SER A 2 -2.55 13.08 -33.92
CA SER A 2 -3.15 13.92 -32.89
C SER A 2 -2.30 13.75 -31.65
N LEU A 3 -1.35 14.67 -31.51
CA LEU A 3 -0.52 14.83 -30.31
C LEU A 3 -1.45 15.11 -29.13
N PHE A 4 -1.36 14.32 -28.07
CA PHE A 4 -1.89 14.67 -26.76
C PHE A 4 -1.27 16.01 -26.34
N PRO A 5 -2.03 17.10 -26.20
CA PRO A 5 -1.50 18.30 -25.60
C PRO A 5 -1.43 18.04 -24.09
N PHE A 6 -0.24 17.72 -23.58
CA PHE A 6 0.06 17.76 -22.15
C PHE A 6 -0.01 19.22 -21.67
N THR A 7 -1.21 19.73 -21.41
CA THR A 7 -1.41 20.97 -20.68
C THR A 7 -1.51 20.66 -19.18
N ARG A 8 -0.47 21.06 -18.44
CA ARG A 8 -0.30 20.98 -16.97
C ARG A 8 -1.51 21.50 -16.16
N PRO A 9 -1.57 21.31 -14.83
CA PRO A 9 -0.78 20.46 -13.92
C PRO A 9 -1.63 19.36 -13.25
N ALA A 10 -1.03 18.27 -12.74
CA ALA A 10 -1.65 17.39 -11.75
C ALA A 10 -0.60 16.52 -11.03
N ALA A 11 -0.57 16.51 -9.70
CA ALA A 11 0.21 15.55 -8.93
C ALA A 11 -0.37 14.13 -9.11
N MET A 12 0.47 13.14 -9.40
CA MET A 12 0.04 11.77 -9.67
C MET A 12 0.22 10.91 -8.41
N GLU A 13 -0.72 10.95 -7.48
CA GLU A 13 -0.73 9.93 -6.41
C GLU A 13 -1.17 8.59 -7.00
N VAL A 14 -0.45 7.52 -6.68
CA VAL A 14 -0.67 6.19 -7.27
C VAL A 14 -0.84 5.17 -6.16
N LEU A 15 -1.92 4.41 -6.27
CA LEU A 15 -2.26 3.19 -5.53
C LEU A 15 -2.84 3.25 -4.11
N LEU A 16 -4.14 2.95 -4.08
CA LEU A 16 -4.99 2.65 -2.94
C LEU A 16 -5.48 1.20 -3.13
N LEU A 17 -5.15 0.25 -2.25
CA LEU A 17 -5.68 -1.12 -2.30
C LEU A 17 -6.94 -1.28 -1.45
N ALA A 18 -7.93 -2.05 -1.92
CA ALA A 18 -9.03 -2.56 -1.11
C ALA A 18 -8.96 -4.09 -1.01
N LEU A 19 -9.02 -4.58 0.23
CA LEU A 19 -9.22 -5.98 0.57
C LEU A 19 -10.66 -6.16 1.06
N THR A 20 -11.56 -6.54 0.17
CA THR A 20 -12.95 -6.92 0.43
C THR A 20 -13.16 -8.44 0.30
N THR A 21 -12.57 -9.22 1.21
CA THR A 21 -12.80 -10.68 1.19
C THR A 21 -14.26 -11.04 1.51
N ILE A 22 -14.87 -11.84 0.62
CA ILE A 22 -16.11 -12.58 0.85
C ILE A 22 -15.80 -13.76 1.78
N LEU A 23 -16.64 -13.94 2.80
CA LEU A 23 -16.50 -14.92 3.87
C LEU A 23 -16.54 -16.38 3.37
N ALA A 24 -15.52 -17.15 3.72
CA ALA A 24 -15.65 -18.59 3.92
C ALA A 24 -15.07 -18.92 5.31
N VAL A 25 -15.96 -19.33 6.21
CA VAL A 25 -15.71 -19.58 7.63
C VAL A 25 -15.01 -20.93 7.80
N THR A 26 -13.82 -20.92 8.41
CA THR A 26 -13.27 -22.11 9.10
C THR A 26 -12.68 -21.71 10.45
N SER A 27 -13.48 -21.95 11.49
CA SER A 27 -13.17 -22.17 12.92
C SER A 27 -11.76 -21.83 13.43
N GLY A 28 -11.64 -20.68 14.11
CA GLY A 28 -10.48 -20.34 14.96
C GLY A 28 -10.42 -18.86 15.39
N GLN A 29 -11.56 -18.25 15.73
CA GLN A 29 -11.73 -16.80 15.75
C GLN A 29 -11.87 -16.23 17.18
N LYS A 30 -11.02 -15.24 17.53
CA LYS A 30 -11.41 -14.02 18.26
C LYS A 30 -10.25 -13.03 18.39
N CYS A 31 -10.15 -12.13 17.42
CA CYS A 31 -9.87 -10.71 17.64
C CYS A 31 -10.79 -9.96 16.70
N ASP A 32 -11.55 -8.99 17.23
CA ASP A 32 -12.69 -8.33 16.58
C ASP A 32 -12.55 -8.18 15.06
N ASP A 33 -13.16 -9.11 14.31
CA ASP A 33 -13.28 -9.10 12.85
C ASP A 33 -13.91 -7.80 12.30
N ALA A 34 -14.49 -6.97 13.15
CA ALA A 34 -15.07 -5.69 12.77
C ALA A 34 -14.01 -4.69 12.25
N TYR A 35 -12.81 -4.63 12.84
CA TYR A 35 -11.86 -3.54 12.56
C TYR A 35 -10.55 -3.96 11.94
N TYR A 36 -10.09 -5.19 12.17
CA TYR A 36 -8.84 -5.67 11.61
C TYR A 36 -9.00 -7.08 11.07
N LYS A 37 -8.33 -7.36 9.95
CA LYS A 37 -8.24 -8.66 9.33
C LYS A 37 -6.81 -9.18 9.40
N ARG A 38 -6.68 -10.48 9.61
CA ARG A 38 -5.37 -11.16 9.61
C ARG A 38 -4.78 -11.14 8.20
N LEU A 39 -3.49 -10.85 8.09
CA LEU A 39 -2.70 -10.87 6.86
C LEU A 39 -1.65 -11.97 6.93
N GLY A 40 -1.82 -13.07 6.19
CA GLY A 40 -0.73 -14.02 5.86
C GLY A 40 0.20 -14.44 7.02
N PRO A 41 1.45 -14.87 6.72
CA PRO A 41 2.46 -15.14 7.74
C PRO A 41 2.88 -13.86 8.49
N GLY A 42 3.70 -14.00 9.54
CA GLY A 42 4.20 -12.89 10.32
C GLY A 42 5.21 -12.02 9.57
N TYR A 43 4.75 -10.86 9.11
CA TYR A 43 5.58 -9.85 8.47
C TYR A 43 5.98 -8.77 9.48
N SER A 44 7.26 -8.75 9.83
CA SER A 44 7.88 -7.72 10.64
C SER A 44 8.40 -6.59 9.76
N TYR A 45 8.03 -5.37 10.11
CA TYR A 45 8.55 -4.16 9.48
C TYR A 45 9.29 -3.32 10.53
N ASP A 46 10.28 -2.57 10.09
CA ASP A 46 10.98 -1.55 10.87
C ASP A 46 10.82 -0.21 10.16
N TYR A 47 11.11 0.86 10.88
CA TYR A 47 11.10 2.20 10.32
C TYR A 47 12.47 2.61 9.81
N ILE A 48 12.51 3.32 8.69
CA ILE A 48 13.75 3.89 8.16
C ILE A 48 14.03 5.21 8.88
N GLY A 49 15.10 5.24 9.69
CA GLY A 49 15.63 6.47 10.30
C GLY A 49 15.01 6.92 11.62
N THR A 50 14.12 6.12 12.23
CA THR A 50 13.72 6.33 13.64
C THR A 50 14.50 5.38 14.54
N PRO A 51 14.96 5.82 15.72
CA PRO A 51 15.59 4.93 16.69
C PRO A 51 14.62 3.82 17.12
N PRO A 52 15.10 2.59 17.35
CA PRO A 52 14.28 1.41 17.67
C PRO A 52 13.47 1.51 18.98
N THR A 53 13.62 2.61 19.73
CA THR A 53 12.83 2.91 20.93
C THR A 53 11.40 3.36 20.63
N GLU A 54 11.08 3.69 19.38
CA GLU A 54 9.73 4.04 18.99
C GLU A 54 8.96 2.82 18.45
N GLN A 55 8.03 2.34 19.30
CA GLN A 55 6.78 1.63 18.94
C GLN A 55 6.75 0.10 19.08
N PHE A 56 7.58 -0.47 19.94
CA PHE A 56 7.32 -1.79 20.52
C PHE A 56 6.57 -1.63 21.84
N PHE A 57 5.34 -2.11 21.90
CA PHE A 57 4.56 -2.14 23.12
C PHE A 57 4.51 -3.58 23.63
N SER A 58 4.94 -3.81 24.87
CA SER A 58 4.63 -5.07 25.55
C SER A 58 3.13 -5.06 25.88
N THR A 59 2.42 -6.09 25.42
CA THR A 59 0.98 -6.24 25.63
C THR A 59 0.70 -7.57 26.29
N ARG A 60 -0.46 -7.76 26.94
CA ARG A 60 -0.76 -9.06 27.58
C ARG A 60 -1.28 -10.08 26.58
N ASN A 61 -1.92 -9.61 25.52
CA ASN A 61 -2.58 -10.42 24.51
C ASN A 61 -2.80 -9.61 23.23
N LEU A 62 -3.28 -10.28 22.19
CA LEU A 62 -3.58 -9.67 20.90
C LEU A 62 -4.69 -8.61 20.96
N LEU A 63 -5.66 -8.76 21.88
CA LEU A 63 -6.76 -7.81 22.02
C LEU A 63 -6.25 -6.43 22.49
N ASP A 64 -5.33 -6.42 23.45
CA ASP A 64 -4.67 -5.20 23.92
C ASP A 64 -3.91 -4.52 22.77
N CYS A 65 -3.17 -5.30 21.96
CA CYS A 65 -2.45 -4.80 20.80
C CYS A 65 -3.41 -4.20 19.74
N THR A 66 -4.54 -4.86 19.50
CA THR A 66 -5.58 -4.40 18.57
C THR A 66 -6.19 -3.07 19.06
N ALA A 67 -6.46 -2.95 20.36
CA ALA A 67 -6.98 -1.71 20.95
C ALA A 67 -5.97 -0.56 20.84
N LEU A 68 -4.67 -0.83 21.02
CA LEU A 68 -3.61 0.16 20.81
C LEU A 68 -3.55 0.62 19.35
N ALA A 69 -3.57 -0.32 18.40
CA ALA A 69 -3.58 -0.01 16.97
C ALA A 69 -4.83 0.78 16.55
N GLN A 70 -5.99 0.49 17.14
CA GLN A 70 -7.21 1.24 16.89
C GLN A 70 -7.13 2.67 17.40
N ARG A 71 -6.60 2.90 18.61
CA ARG A 71 -6.44 4.24 19.20
C ARG A 71 -5.46 5.11 18.43
N SER A 72 -4.39 4.53 17.90
CA SER A 72 -3.42 5.22 17.06
C SER A 72 -3.89 5.40 15.61
N GLN A 73 -5.06 4.88 15.25
CA GLN A 73 -5.60 4.86 13.89
C GLN A 73 -4.69 4.18 12.86
N SER A 74 -3.92 3.19 13.30
CA SER A 74 -2.98 2.52 12.41
C SER A 74 -3.69 1.72 11.33
N GLN A 75 -3.08 1.67 10.15
CA GLN A 75 -3.59 0.85 9.06
C GLN A 75 -3.09 -0.60 9.16
N TYR A 76 -1.99 -0.80 9.87
CA TYR A 76 -1.29 -2.07 9.96
C TYR A 76 -0.63 -2.22 11.34
N PHE A 77 -0.64 -3.43 11.91
CA PHE A 77 0.06 -3.77 13.15
C PHE A 77 0.51 -5.23 13.13
N THR A 78 1.51 -5.57 13.94
CA THR A 78 1.92 -6.95 14.18
C THR A 78 1.91 -7.29 15.66
N TYR A 79 1.75 -8.58 15.92
CA TYR A 79 1.75 -9.14 17.27
C TYR A 79 2.58 -10.41 17.29
N ASN A 80 3.55 -10.48 18.21
CA ASN A 80 4.33 -11.68 18.45
C ASN A 80 3.68 -12.53 19.56
N LYS A 81 3.30 -13.77 19.24
CA LYS A 81 2.59 -14.67 20.16
C LYS A 81 3.45 -15.19 21.33
N VAL A 82 4.77 -15.13 21.22
CA VAL A 82 5.72 -15.64 22.23
C VAL A 82 6.23 -14.51 23.12
N SER A 83 6.70 -13.41 22.53
CA SER A 83 7.21 -12.26 23.30
C SER A 83 6.12 -11.29 23.74
N HIS A 84 4.89 -11.46 23.24
CA HIS A 84 3.77 -10.53 23.40
C HIS A 84 4.08 -9.08 22.97
N ALA A 85 5.08 -8.93 22.10
CA ALA A 85 5.44 -7.65 21.51
C ALA A 85 4.37 -7.25 20.47
N CYS A 86 3.84 -6.05 20.62
CA CYS A 86 2.95 -5.39 19.69
C CYS A 86 3.73 -4.31 18.95
N LYS A 87 3.74 -4.37 17.62
CA LYS A 87 4.32 -3.33 16.77
C LYS A 87 3.21 -2.65 16.01
N ASN A 88 3.19 -1.33 16.08
CA ASN A 88 2.10 -0.55 15.55
C ASN A 88 2.62 0.38 14.46
N TYR A 89 2.01 0.36 13.28
CA TYR A 89 2.58 1.03 12.12
C TYR A 89 1.82 2.29 11.72
N SER A 90 2.49 3.42 11.86
CA SER A 90 1.96 4.72 11.44
C SER A 90 2.06 4.86 9.91
N PRO A 91 0.99 5.27 9.23
CA PRO A 91 1.02 5.51 7.77
C PRO A 91 1.89 6.71 7.38
N LYS A 92 2.39 7.49 8.36
CA LYS A 92 3.24 8.66 8.12
C LYS A 92 4.73 8.31 7.99
N ASN A 93 5.12 7.09 8.36
CA ASN A 93 6.51 6.69 8.45
C ASN A 93 6.91 5.82 7.25
N ILE A 94 8.16 5.97 6.80
CA ILE A 94 8.73 5.05 5.82
C ILE A 94 9.11 3.76 6.55
N MET A 95 8.62 2.65 6.04
CA MET A 95 8.87 1.33 6.60
C MET A 95 9.82 0.56 5.68
N THR A 96 10.52 -0.42 6.25
CA THR A 96 11.23 -1.48 5.54
C THR A 96 10.80 -2.83 6.10
N VAL A 97 10.89 -3.87 5.28
CA VAL A 97 10.70 -5.25 5.75
C VAL A 97 11.95 -5.68 6.50
N VAL A 98 11.74 -6.38 7.61
CA VAL A 98 12.80 -6.92 8.47
C VAL A 98 12.77 -8.44 8.46
N SER A 99 11.57 -9.02 8.50
CA SER A 99 11.38 -10.47 8.44
C SER A 99 10.02 -10.80 7.85
N THR A 100 9.99 -11.86 7.05
CA THR A 100 8.80 -12.32 6.31
C THR A 100 8.32 -13.69 6.74
N ASN A 101 9.11 -14.38 7.56
CA ASN A 101 8.94 -15.79 7.91
C ASN A 101 9.01 -16.01 9.42
N ASN A 102 8.53 -15.05 10.21
CA ASN A 102 8.44 -15.23 11.64
C ASN A 102 7.10 -15.90 12.00
N GLU A 103 7.11 -17.21 12.21
CA GLU A 103 5.91 -17.99 12.58
C GLU A 103 5.28 -17.55 13.91
N ASN A 104 6.06 -16.86 14.75
CA ASN A 104 5.57 -16.31 16.01
C ASN A 104 4.89 -14.96 15.82
N GLU A 105 5.07 -14.31 14.68
CA GLU A 105 4.48 -13.03 14.38
C GLU A 105 3.19 -13.20 13.58
N ILE A 106 2.21 -12.35 13.88
CA ILE A 106 0.91 -12.34 13.24
C ILE A 106 0.65 -10.90 12.82
N SER A 107 0.31 -10.74 11.55
CA SER A 107 0.12 -9.45 10.89
C SER A 107 -1.36 -9.14 10.71
N PHE A 108 -1.73 -7.87 10.87
CA PHE A 108 -3.11 -7.42 10.79
C PHE A 108 -3.22 -6.10 10.02
N TYR A 109 -4.25 -5.97 9.20
CA TYR A 109 -4.58 -4.74 8.48
C TYR A 109 -5.99 -4.28 8.81
N ARG A 110 -6.21 -2.97 8.76
CA ARG A 110 -7.50 -2.38 9.12
C ARG A 110 -8.56 -2.73 8.07
N ASN A 111 -9.69 -3.25 8.53
CA ASN A 111 -10.87 -3.55 7.72
C ASN A 111 -11.49 -2.23 7.23
N SER A 112 -12.08 -2.25 6.02
CA SER A 112 -12.88 -1.17 5.43
C SER A 112 -12.21 0.16 5.04
N GLN A 113 -10.88 0.26 4.96
CA GLN A 113 -10.22 1.45 4.42
C GLN A 113 -9.28 1.10 3.28
N TRP A 114 -9.25 1.96 2.27
CA TRP A 114 -8.21 1.89 1.25
C TRP A 114 -6.85 2.10 1.91
N ILE A 115 -5.93 1.16 1.69
CA ILE A 115 -4.57 1.28 2.21
C ILE A 115 -3.76 2.06 1.19
N LYS A 116 -3.23 3.22 1.59
CA LYS A 116 -2.28 3.97 0.77
C LYS A 116 -0.99 3.19 0.76
N THR A 117 -0.54 2.76 -0.42
CA THR A 117 0.68 1.95 -0.54
C THR A 117 1.76 2.61 -1.37
N TYR A 118 1.39 3.60 -2.17
CA TYR A 118 2.35 4.41 -2.90
C TYR A 118 1.78 5.84 -3.06
N ALA A 119 2.65 6.81 -3.26
CA ALA A 119 2.30 8.14 -3.77
C ALA A 119 3.53 8.87 -4.25
N ILE A 120 3.35 9.72 -5.24
CA ILE A 120 4.40 10.57 -5.74
C ILE A 120 3.84 11.91 -6.24
N SER A 121 4.53 13.01 -5.94
CA SER A 121 4.20 14.32 -6.54
C SER A 121 4.90 14.46 -7.90
N MET A 122 4.21 15.04 -8.89
CA MET A 122 4.88 15.41 -10.14
C MET A 122 6.00 16.41 -9.86
N GLY A 123 7.11 16.28 -10.59
CA GLY A 123 8.31 17.09 -10.36
C GLY A 123 9.23 16.53 -9.30
N ALA A 124 8.84 15.47 -8.58
CA ALA A 124 9.72 14.76 -7.65
C ALA A 124 10.88 14.02 -8.34
N GLY A 125 10.95 14.00 -9.68
CA GLY A 125 12.08 13.44 -10.44
C GLY A 125 12.26 11.94 -10.39
N SER A 126 11.35 11.24 -9.69
CA SER A 126 11.58 9.86 -9.39
C SER A 126 11.43 8.97 -10.61
N LYS A 127 12.22 7.91 -10.67
CA LYS A 127 11.96 6.75 -11.53
C LYS A 127 10.74 6.00 -10.99
N VAL A 128 9.54 6.39 -11.44
CA VAL A 128 8.24 5.87 -10.93
C VAL A 128 8.21 4.34 -10.98
N TYR A 129 8.44 3.75 -12.16
CA TYR A 129 8.50 2.29 -12.30
C TYR A 129 9.47 1.62 -11.33
N ASN A 130 10.74 2.07 -11.28
CA ASN A 130 11.75 1.46 -10.41
C ASN A 130 11.36 1.56 -8.93
N SER A 131 10.93 2.74 -8.49
CA SER A 131 10.52 2.95 -7.10
C SER A 131 9.29 2.13 -6.74
N PHE A 132 8.28 2.07 -7.60
CA PHE A 132 7.09 1.25 -7.37
C PHE A 132 7.46 -0.24 -7.27
N MET A 133 8.25 -0.72 -8.23
CA MET A 133 8.70 -2.11 -8.34
C MET A 133 9.82 -2.50 -7.37
N ASN A 134 10.32 -1.57 -6.55
CA ASN A 134 11.47 -1.77 -5.65
C ASN A 134 12.74 -2.25 -6.36
N ILE A 135 13.01 -1.69 -7.55
CA ILE A 135 14.20 -2.01 -8.34
C ILE A 135 15.29 -1.02 -7.94
N GLU A 136 16.49 -1.51 -7.64
CA GLU A 136 17.61 -0.73 -7.07
C GLU A 136 17.32 -0.20 -5.65
N SER A 137 18.17 0.70 -5.12
CA SER A 137 18.03 1.26 -3.79
C SER A 137 17.24 2.57 -3.78
N PRO A 138 16.59 2.95 -2.66
CA PRO A 138 15.85 4.21 -2.54
C PRO A 138 16.63 5.47 -2.97
N SER A 139 17.96 5.47 -2.77
CA SER A 139 18.85 6.54 -3.19
C SER A 139 18.97 6.72 -4.71
N THR A 140 18.73 5.68 -5.52
CA THR A 140 18.85 5.74 -7.00
C THR A 140 17.51 6.04 -7.68
N TRP A 141 16.42 6.07 -6.91
CA TRP A 141 15.10 6.40 -7.42
C TRP A 141 14.94 7.87 -7.75
N ASN A 142 15.92 8.74 -7.47
CA ASN A 142 15.92 10.17 -7.76
C ASN A 142 14.70 10.93 -7.19
N VAL A 143 14.30 10.59 -5.97
CA VAL A 143 13.26 11.34 -5.27
C VAL A 143 13.83 12.69 -4.82
N TYR A 144 13.42 13.78 -5.45
CA TYR A 144 13.79 15.14 -5.06
C TYR A 144 13.09 15.54 -3.74
N GLU A 145 13.75 16.40 -2.96
CA GLU A 145 13.20 17.06 -1.76
C GLU A 145 12.98 16.19 -0.52
N CYS A 146 13.69 15.06 -0.39
CA CYS A 146 13.73 14.35 0.88
C CYS A 146 14.50 15.15 1.95
N ASN A 147 13.91 15.32 3.13
CA ASN A 147 14.56 15.85 4.32
C ASN A 147 15.00 14.68 5.21
N GLY A 148 16.26 14.27 5.06
CA GLY A 148 16.77 13.06 5.71
C GLY A 148 16.06 11.81 5.17
N THR A 149 15.45 11.02 6.07
CA THR A 149 14.65 9.83 5.68
C THR A 149 13.19 10.15 5.35
N PHE A 150 12.75 11.40 5.47
CA PHE A 150 11.39 11.80 5.17
C PHE A 150 11.30 12.42 3.77
N CYS A 151 10.50 11.83 2.88
CA CYS A 151 10.26 12.34 1.53
C CYS A 151 8.81 12.85 1.42
N PRO A 152 8.52 14.15 1.56
CA PRO A 152 7.13 14.66 1.56
C PRO A 152 6.39 14.38 0.24
N ASN A 153 7.13 14.27 -0.85
CA ASN A 153 6.62 14.08 -2.21
C ASN A 153 6.67 12.63 -2.68
N PHE A 154 7.03 11.68 -1.81
CA PHE A 154 7.14 10.27 -2.16
C PHE A 154 6.80 9.38 -0.98
N PHE A 155 5.96 8.40 -1.23
CA PHE A 155 5.62 7.39 -0.26
C PHE A 155 5.60 6.03 -0.96
N ARG A 156 6.20 5.04 -0.33
CA ARG A 156 6.10 3.64 -0.73
C ARG A 156 6.01 2.77 0.51
N HIS A 157 4.93 2.02 0.61
CA HIS A 157 4.73 1.05 1.66
C HIS A 157 5.35 -0.30 1.23
N PRO A 158 6.16 -0.96 2.07
CA PRO A 158 6.76 -2.27 1.71
C PRO A 158 5.76 -3.42 1.57
N ILE A 159 4.47 -3.17 1.80
CA ILE A 159 3.43 -4.17 1.60
C ILE A 159 3.32 -4.54 0.11
N LEU A 160 3.72 -3.62 -0.79
CA LEU A 160 3.80 -3.88 -2.23
C LEU A 160 4.74 -5.04 -2.58
N ASP A 161 5.77 -5.27 -1.77
CA ASP A 161 6.73 -6.36 -1.98
C ASP A 161 6.12 -7.75 -1.69
N PHE A 162 4.94 -7.79 -1.06
CA PHE A 162 4.21 -9.01 -0.73
C PHE A 162 2.91 -9.17 -1.49
N TRP A 163 2.73 -8.44 -2.59
CA TRP A 163 1.51 -8.42 -3.38
C TRP A 163 0.85 -9.80 -3.54
N THR A 164 1.64 -10.82 -3.88
CA THR A 164 1.18 -12.20 -4.13
C THR A 164 0.61 -12.92 -2.91
N HIS A 165 0.86 -12.41 -1.71
CA HIS A 165 0.35 -12.95 -0.44
C HIS A 165 -0.81 -12.13 0.13
N LEU A 166 -1.12 -10.98 -0.48
CA LEU A 166 -2.21 -10.13 -0.05
C LEU A 166 -3.53 -10.63 -0.66
N PRO A 167 -4.60 -10.77 0.15
CA PRO A 167 -5.92 -11.05 -0.39
C PRO A 167 -6.56 -9.79 -1.03
N ILE A 168 -6.01 -9.35 -2.16
CA ILE A 168 -6.42 -8.11 -2.85
C ILE A 168 -7.68 -8.34 -3.66
N ASP A 169 -8.69 -7.51 -3.43
CA ASP A 169 -9.92 -7.54 -4.22
C ASP A 169 -9.94 -6.41 -5.25
N GLU A 170 -9.53 -5.20 -4.87
CA GLU A 170 -9.49 -4.07 -5.77
C GLU A 170 -8.25 -3.22 -5.58
N VAL A 171 -7.89 -2.51 -6.65
CA VAL A 171 -6.77 -1.60 -6.68
C VAL A 171 -7.25 -0.28 -7.28
N LYS A 172 -6.94 0.84 -6.64
CA LYS A 172 -7.43 2.17 -7.01
C LYS A 172 -6.27 3.09 -7.32
N LEU A 173 -6.37 3.78 -8.45
CA LEU A 173 -5.46 4.85 -8.85
C LEU A 173 -6.19 6.19 -8.73
N VAL A 174 -5.57 7.20 -8.09
CA VAL A 174 -6.18 8.53 -7.92
C VAL A 174 -5.21 9.65 -8.27
N ILE A 175 -5.44 10.35 -9.37
CA ILE A 175 -4.61 11.49 -9.77
C ILE A 175 -5.23 12.77 -9.18
N TYR A 176 -4.42 13.58 -8.50
CA TYR A 176 -4.86 14.80 -7.84
C TYR A 176 -4.35 16.05 -8.55
N LYS A 177 -5.16 17.11 -8.56
CA LYS A 177 -4.74 18.46 -8.97
C LYS A 177 -5.16 19.42 -7.89
N ASN A 178 -4.20 20.17 -7.34
CA ASN A 178 -4.46 21.11 -6.25
C ASN A 178 -5.29 20.48 -5.12
N GLN A 179 -4.85 19.30 -4.64
CA GLN A 179 -5.51 18.53 -3.57
C GLN A 179 -6.92 18.00 -3.90
N THR A 180 -7.39 18.18 -5.14
CA THR A 180 -8.69 17.67 -5.59
C THR A 180 -8.48 16.45 -6.49
N ALA A 181 -9.19 15.35 -6.22
CA ALA A 181 -9.11 14.15 -7.05
C ALA A 181 -9.71 14.43 -8.44
N MET A 182 -8.90 14.35 -9.48
CA MET A 182 -9.31 14.58 -10.89
C MET A 182 -9.62 13.28 -11.62
N VAL A 183 -8.86 12.23 -11.33
CA VAL A 183 -9.03 10.91 -11.94
C VAL A 183 -9.13 9.90 -10.81
N SER A 184 -10.12 9.03 -10.86
CA SER A 184 -10.19 7.85 -10.01
C SER A 184 -10.51 6.64 -10.86
N MET A 185 -9.59 5.68 -10.88
CA MET A 185 -9.77 4.40 -11.55
C MET A 185 -9.74 3.28 -10.54
N ILE A 186 -10.57 2.27 -10.74
CA ILE A 186 -10.63 1.07 -9.90
C ILE A 186 -10.40 -0.13 -10.80
N PHE A 187 -9.53 -1.02 -10.36
CA PHE A 187 -9.12 -2.26 -11.01
C PHE A 187 -9.49 -3.46 -10.15
N ASP A 188 -9.80 -4.58 -10.78
CA ASP A 188 -9.88 -5.89 -10.16
C ASP A 188 -8.45 -6.33 -9.79
N GLY A 189 -8.20 -6.44 -8.49
CA GLY A 189 -6.89 -6.83 -7.98
C GLY A 189 -6.75 -8.34 -7.80
N ARG A 190 -7.83 -9.11 -7.94
CA ARG A 190 -7.81 -10.56 -7.70
C ARG A 190 -6.94 -11.24 -8.74
N ASN A 191 -6.10 -12.16 -8.29
CA ASN A 191 -5.16 -12.91 -9.14
C ASN A 191 -4.22 -12.01 -9.99
N SER A 192 -4.05 -10.74 -9.60
CA SER A 192 -3.12 -9.83 -10.26
C SER A 192 -1.75 -9.88 -9.58
N THR A 193 -0.74 -9.38 -10.29
CA THR A 193 0.61 -9.18 -9.76
C THR A 193 0.89 -7.68 -9.66
N LEU A 194 1.97 -7.32 -8.97
CA LEU A 194 2.45 -5.93 -8.91
C LEU A 194 2.66 -5.32 -10.33
N LYS A 195 2.92 -6.17 -11.35
CA LYS A 195 3.11 -5.76 -12.74
C LYS A 195 1.83 -5.77 -13.59
N SER A 196 0.82 -6.55 -13.21
CA SER A 196 -0.34 -6.83 -14.07
C SER A 196 -1.66 -6.24 -13.60
N TRP A 197 -1.74 -5.70 -12.37
CA TRP A 197 -2.97 -5.10 -11.85
C TRP A 197 -3.42 -3.87 -12.67
N PHE A 198 -2.47 -3.11 -13.21
CA PHE A 198 -2.73 -1.95 -14.06
C PHE A 198 -2.83 -2.42 -15.51
N SER A 199 -4.02 -2.91 -15.87
CA SER A 199 -4.33 -3.34 -17.21
C SER A 199 -5.75 -2.95 -17.56
N TYR A 200 -6.03 -2.85 -18.86
CA TYR A 200 -7.40 -2.65 -19.30
C TYR A 200 -8.32 -3.82 -18.92
N ALA A 201 -7.83 -5.06 -18.98
CA ALA A 201 -8.61 -6.26 -18.65
C ALA A 201 -9.07 -6.30 -17.18
N THR A 202 -8.34 -5.64 -16.29
CA THR A 202 -8.70 -5.52 -14.87
C THR A 202 -9.47 -4.24 -14.56
N LEU A 203 -9.66 -3.31 -15.50
CA LEU A 203 -10.32 -2.03 -15.22
C LEU A 203 -11.82 -2.23 -14.93
N LYS A 204 -12.25 -1.89 -13.71
CA LYS A 204 -13.65 -1.93 -13.27
C LYS A 204 -14.37 -0.59 -13.40
N SER A 205 -13.64 0.51 -13.21
CA SER A 205 -14.19 1.86 -13.23
C SER A 205 -13.16 2.87 -13.68
N SER A 206 -13.57 3.81 -14.51
CA SER A 206 -12.78 4.97 -14.97
C SER A 206 -13.68 6.19 -15.14
N PRO A 207 -13.13 7.41 -15.09
CA PRO A 207 -13.89 8.62 -15.42
C PRO A 207 -14.16 8.76 -16.93
N TRP A 208 -13.47 7.96 -17.75
CA TRP A 208 -13.59 7.95 -19.20
C TRP A 208 -14.47 6.78 -19.66
N ASN A 209 -15.36 7.06 -20.61
CA ASN A 209 -16.32 6.08 -21.16
C ASN A 209 -15.82 5.45 -22.48
N ASP A 210 -14.81 6.06 -23.11
CA ASP A 210 -14.25 5.70 -24.41
C ASP A 210 -13.10 4.68 -24.34
N LEU A 211 -12.61 4.37 -23.13
CA LEU A 211 -11.62 3.30 -22.90
C LEU A 211 -12.09 1.92 -23.38
N SER A 212 -13.39 1.75 -23.65
CA SER A 212 -14.01 0.50 -24.11
C SER A 212 -13.78 0.12 -25.58
N SER A 213 -13.20 1.00 -26.39
CA SER A 213 -13.30 0.90 -27.85
C SER A 213 -12.00 0.58 -28.60
N ALA A 214 -10.85 0.52 -27.94
CA ALA A 214 -9.59 0.13 -28.58
C ALA A 214 -8.65 -0.46 -27.52
N ASN A 215 -8.02 -1.62 -27.77
CA ASN A 215 -6.92 -2.13 -26.96
C ASN A 215 -5.80 -1.07 -26.92
N PRO A 216 -5.65 -0.26 -25.87
CA PRO A 216 -4.66 0.79 -25.88
C PRO A 216 -3.32 0.14 -25.52
N GLU A 217 -2.35 0.17 -26.44
CA GLU A 217 -0.99 -0.33 -26.18
C GLU A 217 -0.29 0.37 -25.00
N PHE A 218 -0.85 1.47 -24.49
CA PHE A 218 -0.26 2.34 -23.47
C PHE A 218 -0.78 2.09 -22.04
N PHE A 219 -1.60 1.06 -21.81
CA PHE A 219 -2.20 0.80 -20.49
C PHE A 219 -1.50 -0.36 -19.75
N THR A 220 -0.21 -0.19 -19.46
CA THR A 220 0.61 -1.19 -18.73
C THR A 220 1.49 -0.52 -17.67
N MET A 221 1.90 -1.29 -16.65
CA MET A 221 2.82 -0.82 -15.60
C MET A 221 4.19 -0.39 -16.16
N GLU A 222 4.65 -0.99 -17.26
CA GLU A 222 5.93 -0.64 -17.89
C GLU A 222 5.87 0.72 -18.61
N GLY A 223 4.68 1.15 -19.02
CA GLY A 223 4.45 2.48 -19.58
C GLY A 223 4.29 3.59 -18.54
N MET A 224 4.39 3.26 -17.24
CA MET A 224 4.15 4.14 -16.09
C MET A 224 5.46 4.70 -15.50
#